data_AF-A0ABD0NZ60-F1
#
_entry.id   AF-A0ABD0NZ60-F1
#
_cell.length_a   1.000
_cell.length_b   1.000
_cell.length_c   1.000
_cell.angle_alpha   90.00
_cell.angle_beta   90.00
_cell.angle_gamma   90.00
#
_symmetry.space_group_name_H-M   'P 1'
#
loop_
_entity.id
_entity.type
_entity.pdbx_description
1 polymer ?
#
loop_
_entity_poly.entity_id
_entity_poly.type
_entity_poly.pdbx_seq_one_letter_code
_entity_poly.pdbx_strand_id
1 'polypeptide(L)'
;PIKTFKLPEFPPPLSYQYVQNYYNDLIGLLSKAITTATPDDSALLARYYYLRGLVSSVAGKRVDALGDFQSLYKTDMDIFPAELLNALVESLQVEERRMAERRPDLKRLISHLKRENERERARPVDGGTVKRFELPKKHLHMEDFVRRVQESGIVKDQGTIQRLFEALTVGGYKA
;
A
#
# COMPACT_ATOMS: atom_id res chain seq x y z
N PRO A 1 1.59 -26.48 8.33
CA PRO A 1 0.21 -27.01 8.44
C PRO A 1 -0.77 -25.96 7.93
N ILE A 2 -1.82 -26.36 7.21
CA ILE A 2 -2.83 -25.42 6.71
C ILE A 2 -3.66 -24.92 7.91
N LYS A 3 -3.84 -23.60 8.02
CA LYS A 3 -4.70 -22.98 9.01
C LYS A 3 -6.04 -22.64 8.38
N THR A 4 -7.13 -23.03 9.05
CA THR A 4 -8.49 -22.81 8.56
C THR A 4 -9.24 -21.91 9.52
N PHE A 5 -9.93 -20.91 9.00
CA PHE A 5 -10.82 -20.03 9.76
C PHE A 5 -12.26 -20.33 9.35
N LYS A 6 -13.11 -20.71 10.31
CA LYS A 6 -14.52 -21.03 10.04
C LYS A 6 -15.35 -19.73 10.02
N LEU A 7 -16.03 -19.47 8.90
CA LEU A 7 -16.98 -18.37 8.78
C LEU A 7 -18.28 -18.68 9.56
N PRO A 8 -19.01 -17.66 10.04
CA PRO A 8 -20.38 -17.85 10.51
C PRO A 8 -21.25 -18.44 9.40
N GLU A 9 -22.35 -19.07 9.77
CA GLU A 9 -23.35 -19.51 8.79
C GLU A 9 -24.04 -18.31 8.15
N PHE A 10 -24.32 -18.38 6.85
CA PHE A 10 -25.06 -17.33 6.17
C PHE A 10 -26.52 -17.33 6.65
N PRO A 11 -27.05 -16.17 7.09
CA PRO A 11 -28.41 -16.13 7.62
C PRO A 11 -29.45 -16.15 6.49
N PRO A 12 -30.44 -17.04 6.53
CA PRO A 12 -31.66 -16.90 5.74
C PRO A 12 -32.70 -16.08 6.52
N PRO A 13 -33.35 -15.04 5.94
CA PRO A 13 -33.12 -14.42 4.63
C PRO A 13 -31.99 -13.36 4.63
N LEU A 14 -31.51 -12.97 3.44
CA LEU A 14 -30.54 -11.87 3.24
C LEU A 14 -31.15 -10.47 3.46
N SER A 15 -31.86 -10.28 4.58
CA SER A 15 -32.33 -8.96 4.98
C SER A 15 -31.17 -8.15 5.57
N TYR A 16 -31.29 -6.82 5.55
CA TYR A 16 -30.27 -5.91 6.09
C TYR A 16 -29.85 -6.27 7.52
N GLN A 17 -30.81 -6.56 8.41
CA GLN A 17 -30.52 -6.90 9.81
C GLN A 17 -29.72 -8.19 9.95
N TYR A 18 -30.08 -9.22 9.19
CA TYR A 18 -29.36 -10.49 9.19
C TYR A 18 -27.94 -10.33 8.66
N VAL A 19 -27.73 -9.55 7.60
CA VAL A 19 -26.41 -9.26 7.05
C VAL A 19 -25.54 -8.48 8.05
N GLN A 20 -26.11 -7.48 8.74
CA GLN A 20 -25.39 -6.75 9.79
C GLN A 20 -24.99 -7.65 10.97
N ASN A 21 -25.88 -8.55 11.39
CA ASN A 21 -25.57 -9.53 12.43
C ASN A 21 -24.44 -10.47 12.00
N TYR A 22 -24.48 -10.97 10.76
CA TYR A 22 -23.40 -11.78 10.20
C TYR A 22 -22.05 -11.05 10.24
N TYR A 23 -21.99 -9.77 9.83
CA TYR A 23 -20.76 -8.98 9.92
C TYR A 23 -20.29 -8.82 11.37
N ASN A 24 -21.18 -8.54 12.30
CA ASN A 24 -20.85 -8.42 13.72
C ASN A 24 -20.29 -9.73 14.30
N ASP A 25 -20.90 -10.86 13.97
CA ASP A 25 -20.43 -12.18 14.39
C ASP A 25 -19.05 -12.50 13.82
N LEU A 26 -18.85 -12.24 12.52
CA LEU A 26 -17.57 -12.45 11.86
C LEU A 26 -16.46 -11.56 12.47
N ILE A 27 -16.76 -10.28 12.75
CA ILE A 27 -15.84 -9.38 13.46
C ILE A 27 -15.52 -9.93 14.86
N GLY A 28 -16.51 -10.47 15.57
CA GLY A 28 -16.33 -11.08 16.88
C GLY A 28 -15.41 -12.31 16.84
N LEU A 29 -15.61 -13.20 15.86
CA LEU A 29 -14.76 -14.38 15.66
C LEU A 29 -13.33 -14.00 15.28
N LEU A 30 -13.15 -13.04 14.37
CA LEU A 30 -11.82 -12.54 13.99
C LEU A 30 -11.12 -11.86 15.17
N SER A 31 -11.86 -11.11 16.00
CA SER A 31 -11.30 -10.50 17.20
C SER A 31 -10.79 -11.55 18.19
N LYS A 32 -11.56 -12.63 18.41
CA LYS A 32 -11.11 -13.77 19.22
C LYS A 32 -9.86 -14.40 18.62
N ALA A 33 -9.84 -14.66 17.32
CA ALA A 33 -8.69 -15.25 16.63
C ALA A 33 -7.43 -14.39 16.71
N ILE A 34 -7.55 -13.06 16.63
CA ILE A 34 -6.44 -12.11 16.82
C ILE A 34 -5.91 -12.20 18.25
N THR A 35 -6.79 -12.24 19.26
CA THR A 35 -6.38 -12.30 20.66
C THR A 35 -5.75 -13.63 21.06
N THR A 36 -6.08 -14.72 20.36
CA THR A 36 -5.54 -16.07 20.64
C THR A 36 -4.32 -16.41 19.79
N ALA A 37 -4.06 -15.67 18.71
CA ALA A 37 -2.88 -15.87 17.89
C ALA A 37 -1.60 -15.47 18.66
N THR A 38 -0.58 -16.30 18.56
CA THR A 38 0.75 -15.99 19.11
C THR A 38 1.40 -14.87 18.29
N PRO A 39 2.11 -13.91 18.91
CA PRO A 39 2.83 -12.87 18.18
C PRO A 39 3.82 -13.39 17.13
N ASP A 40 4.33 -14.61 17.32
CA ASP A 40 5.26 -15.29 16.41
C ASP A 40 4.62 -15.66 15.05
N ASP A 41 3.30 -15.59 14.93
CA ASP A 41 2.59 -15.82 13.67
C ASP A 41 2.08 -14.50 13.06
N SER A 42 3.03 -13.61 12.77
CA SER A 42 2.77 -12.29 12.18
C SER A 42 2.02 -12.40 10.84
N ALA A 43 2.36 -13.39 10.02
CA ALA A 43 1.70 -13.62 8.74
C ALA A 43 0.21 -13.96 8.89
N LEU A 44 -0.16 -14.78 9.89
CA LEU A 44 -1.56 -15.06 10.19
C LEU A 44 -2.27 -13.84 10.77
N LEU A 45 -1.62 -13.13 11.70
CA LEU A 45 -2.17 -11.90 12.29
C LEU A 45 -2.48 -10.86 11.20
N ALA A 46 -1.58 -10.66 10.24
CA ALA A 46 -1.81 -9.79 9.09
C ALA A 46 -3.09 -10.15 8.33
N ARG A 47 -3.29 -11.44 8.04
CA ARG A 47 -4.50 -11.94 7.35
C ARG A 47 -5.78 -11.70 8.18
N TYR A 48 -5.72 -11.87 9.50
CA TYR A 48 -6.86 -11.55 10.36
C TYR A 48 -7.16 -10.06 10.43
N TYR A 49 -6.15 -9.20 10.52
CA TYR A 49 -6.33 -7.75 10.44
C TYR A 49 -6.93 -7.34 9.09
N TYR A 50 -6.42 -7.89 7.98
CA TYR A 50 -6.99 -7.64 6.66
C TYR A 50 -8.48 -7.99 6.61
N LEU A 51 -8.85 -9.21 7.02
CA LEU A 51 -10.23 -9.68 7.00
C LEU A 51 -11.14 -8.87 7.92
N ARG A 52 -10.70 -8.57 9.16
CA ARG A 52 -11.52 -7.82 10.11
C ARG A 52 -11.69 -6.37 9.68
N GLY A 53 -10.65 -5.78 9.09
CA GLY A 53 -10.70 -4.43 8.52
C GLY A 53 -11.68 -4.36 7.34
N LEU A 54 -11.61 -5.33 6.43
CA LEU A 54 -12.53 -5.43 5.30
C LEU A 54 -13.99 -5.56 5.76
N VAL A 55 -14.28 -6.49 6.66
CA VAL A 55 -15.65 -6.70 7.16
C VAL A 55 -16.15 -5.49 7.95
N SER A 56 -15.29 -4.87 8.77
CA SER A 56 -15.63 -3.65 9.52
C SER A 56 -15.93 -2.47 8.58
N SER A 57 -15.23 -2.38 7.45
CA SER A 57 -15.47 -1.31 6.47
C SER A 57 -16.88 -1.41 5.85
N VAL A 58 -17.30 -2.61 5.44
CA VAL A 58 -18.63 -2.83 4.84
C VAL A 58 -19.75 -2.82 5.89
N ALA A 59 -19.44 -3.08 7.15
CA ALA A 59 -20.37 -2.94 8.28
C ALA A 59 -20.51 -1.48 8.77
N GLY A 60 -19.89 -0.51 8.11
CA GLY A 60 -19.93 0.91 8.49
C GLY A 60 -19.05 1.29 9.69
N LYS A 61 -18.28 0.34 10.25
CA LYS A 61 -17.35 0.55 11.37
C LYS A 61 -16.00 1.05 10.86
N ARG A 62 -16.00 2.21 10.22
CA ARG A 62 -14.84 2.71 9.46
C ARG A 62 -13.60 2.98 10.33
N VAL A 63 -13.79 3.54 11.52
CA VAL A 63 -12.66 3.82 12.44
C VAL A 63 -12.00 2.54 12.93
N ASP A 64 -12.79 1.49 13.17
CA ASP A 64 -12.27 0.17 13.56
C ASP A 64 -11.48 -0.45 12.40
N ALA A 65 -12.03 -0.37 11.18
CA ALA A 65 -11.34 -0.80 9.97
C ALA A 65 -10.00 -0.10 9.75
N LEU A 66 -9.92 1.22 10.00
CA LEU A 66 -8.64 1.95 9.96
C LEU A 66 -7.64 1.43 11.00
N GLY A 67 -8.11 1.01 12.18
CA GLY A 67 -7.29 0.38 13.21
C GLY A 67 -6.66 -0.94 12.74
N ASP A 68 -7.47 -1.76 12.07
CA ASP A 68 -7.01 -3.03 11.50
C ASP A 68 -6.00 -2.80 10.36
N PHE A 69 -6.29 -1.89 9.43
CA PHE A 69 -5.36 -1.58 8.35
C PHE A 69 -4.07 -0.94 8.85
N GLN A 70 -4.11 -0.14 9.91
CA GLN A 70 -2.90 0.34 10.57
C GLN A 70 -2.07 -0.81 11.17
N SER A 71 -2.72 -1.82 11.75
CA SER A 71 -2.04 -2.98 12.31
C SER A 71 -1.42 -3.83 11.19
N LEU A 72 -2.14 -3.97 10.08
CA LEU A 72 -1.66 -4.62 8.87
C LEU A 72 -0.45 -3.90 8.26
N TYR A 73 -0.49 -2.58 8.14
CA TYR A 73 0.63 -1.76 7.62
C TYR A 73 1.94 -2.02 8.36
N LYS A 74 1.87 -2.36 9.66
CA LYS A 74 3.04 -2.70 10.47
C LYS A 74 3.51 -4.14 10.33
N THR A 75 2.66 -5.02 9.83
CA THR A 75 2.86 -6.48 9.87
C THR A 75 3.22 -7.03 8.50
N ASP A 76 2.47 -6.66 7.47
CA ASP A 76 2.63 -7.17 6.11
C ASP A 76 2.12 -6.15 5.09
N MET A 77 3.04 -5.52 4.36
CA MET A 77 2.70 -4.54 3.34
C MET A 77 2.31 -5.19 2.00
N ASP A 78 2.62 -6.46 1.77
CA ASP A 78 2.38 -7.12 0.47
C ASP A 78 0.88 -7.33 0.23
N ILE A 79 0.10 -7.48 1.30
CA ILE A 79 -1.36 -7.62 1.25
C ILE A 79 -2.10 -6.33 1.62
N PHE A 80 -1.41 -5.19 1.74
CA PHE A 80 -2.00 -3.95 2.21
C PHE A 80 -2.96 -3.33 1.16
N PRO A 81 -4.25 -3.10 1.51
CA PRO A 81 -5.24 -2.68 0.52
C PRO A 81 -5.29 -1.15 0.38
N ALA A 82 -4.28 -0.56 -0.27
CA ALA A 82 -4.11 0.91 -0.36
C ALA A 82 -5.33 1.63 -0.99
N GLU A 83 -5.86 1.12 -2.09
CA GLU A 83 -7.02 1.69 -2.80
C GLU A 83 -8.28 1.68 -1.92
N LEU A 84 -8.54 0.55 -1.25
CA LEU A 84 -9.65 0.41 -0.32
C LEU A 84 -9.49 1.39 0.87
N LEU A 85 -8.27 1.51 1.39
CA LEU A 85 -8.00 2.42 2.50
C LEU A 85 -8.21 3.88 2.10
N ASN A 86 -7.82 4.26 0.88
CA ASN A 86 -8.10 5.59 0.33
C ASN A 86 -9.61 5.86 0.28
N ALA A 87 -10.40 4.96 -0.31
CA ALA A 87 -11.85 5.08 -0.35
C ALA A 87 -12.46 5.15 1.06
N LEU A 88 -11.94 4.36 2.01
CA LEU A 88 -12.39 4.37 3.40
C LEU A 88 -12.15 5.74 4.06
N VAL A 89 -10.95 6.33 3.90
CA VAL A 89 -10.58 7.64 4.46
C VAL A 89 -11.41 8.78 3.86
N GLU A 90 -11.75 8.67 2.58
CA GLU A 90 -12.65 9.62 1.89
C GLU A 90 -14.11 9.51 2.39
N SER A 91 -14.55 8.32 2.78
CA SER A 91 -15.92 8.05 3.25
C SER A 91 -16.18 8.35 4.74
N LEU A 92 -15.16 8.77 5.51
CA LEU A 92 -15.30 9.06 6.93
C LEU A 92 -16.26 10.24 7.18
N GLN A 93 -17.21 10.05 8.10
CA GLN A 93 -18.02 11.15 8.62
C GLN A 93 -17.19 12.09 9.50
N VAL A 94 -17.73 13.28 9.80
CA VAL A 94 -17.00 14.33 10.56
C VAL A 94 -16.58 13.82 11.94
N GLU A 95 -17.48 13.12 12.63
CA GLU A 95 -17.29 12.57 13.97
C GLU A 95 -16.25 11.45 13.95
N GLU A 96 -16.34 10.56 12.97
CA GLU A 96 -15.39 9.46 12.78
C GLU A 96 -13.99 9.96 12.43
N ARG A 97 -13.91 11.00 11.59
CA ARG A 97 -12.64 11.66 11.29
C ARG A 97 -12.04 12.28 12.54
N ARG A 98 -12.83 12.98 13.36
CA ARG A 98 -12.37 13.51 14.65
C ARG A 98 -11.89 12.39 15.58
N MET A 99 -12.59 11.26 15.63
CA MET A 99 -12.17 10.09 16.42
C MET A 99 -10.85 9.50 15.91
N ALA A 100 -10.71 9.31 14.61
CA ALA A 100 -9.48 8.79 14.00
C ALA A 100 -8.30 9.74 14.22
N GLU A 101 -8.50 11.06 14.10
CA GLU A 101 -7.44 12.06 14.29
C GLU A 101 -6.96 12.18 15.75
N ARG A 102 -7.79 11.81 16.73
CA ARG A 102 -7.37 11.69 18.14
C ARG A 102 -6.40 10.54 18.38
N ARG A 103 -6.41 9.52 17.50
CA ARG A 103 -5.49 8.38 17.56
C ARG A 103 -4.22 8.71 16.76
N PRO A 104 -3.04 8.83 17.40
CA PRO A 104 -1.83 9.34 16.75
C PRO A 104 -1.30 8.42 15.65
N ASP A 105 -1.58 7.13 15.73
CA ASP A 105 -1.27 6.17 14.69
C ASP A 105 -2.17 6.30 13.46
N LEU A 106 -3.48 6.43 13.66
CA LEU A 106 -4.41 6.63 12.55
C LEU A 106 -4.22 7.99 11.87
N LYS A 107 -3.95 9.04 12.65
CA LYS A 107 -3.61 10.36 12.11
C LYS A 107 -2.37 10.30 11.19
N ARG A 108 -1.36 9.52 11.57
CA ARG A 108 -0.17 9.30 10.73
C ARG A 108 -0.51 8.54 9.45
N LEU A 109 -1.30 7.47 9.55
CA LEU A 109 -1.74 6.70 8.39
C LEU A 109 -2.52 7.57 7.38
N ILE A 110 -3.51 8.34 7.87
CA ILE A 110 -4.32 9.23 7.05
C ILE A 110 -3.47 10.32 6.39
N SER A 111 -2.52 10.91 7.12
CA SER A 111 -1.66 11.95 6.55
C SER A 111 -0.64 11.40 5.54
N HIS A 112 -0.16 10.17 5.75
CA HIS A 112 0.69 9.47 4.77
C HIS A 112 -0.06 9.27 3.44
N LEU A 113 -1.27 8.70 3.49
CA LEU A 113 -2.09 8.48 2.30
C LEU A 113 -2.43 9.77 1.54
N LYS A 114 -2.78 10.84 2.27
CA LYS A 114 -3.03 12.14 1.62
C LYS A 114 -1.81 12.64 0.85
N ARG A 115 -0.62 12.53 1.45
CA ARG A 115 0.63 12.93 0.80
C ARG A 115 0.95 12.05 -0.40
N GLU A 116 0.66 10.76 -0.32
CA GLU A 116 0.86 9.81 -1.42
C GLU A 116 -0.08 10.13 -2.59
N ASN A 117 -1.37 10.33 -2.33
CA ASN A 117 -2.34 10.74 -3.35
C ASN A 117 -1.99 12.10 -3.96
N GLU A 118 -1.53 13.06 -3.17
CA GLU A 118 -1.04 14.36 -3.67
C GLU A 118 0.17 14.19 -4.57
N ARG A 119 1.13 13.33 -4.18
CA ARG A 119 2.29 13.01 -5.03
C ARG A 119 1.87 12.35 -6.32
N GLU A 120 0.95 11.39 -6.30
CA GLU A 120 0.44 10.74 -7.51
C GLU A 120 -0.30 11.73 -8.42
N ARG A 121 -1.13 12.61 -7.87
CA ARG A 121 -1.79 13.68 -8.63
C ARG A 121 -0.82 14.72 -9.19
N ALA A 122 0.28 14.97 -8.49
CA ALA A 122 1.33 15.88 -8.92
C ALA A 122 2.35 15.23 -9.87
N ARG A 123 2.27 13.90 -10.10
CA ARG A 123 3.07 13.27 -11.16
C ARG A 123 2.61 13.86 -12.49
N PRO A 124 3.52 14.41 -13.31
CA PRO A 124 3.19 14.79 -14.67
C PRO A 124 2.54 13.59 -15.37
N VAL A 125 1.46 13.82 -16.12
CA VAL A 125 0.80 12.80 -16.96
C VAL A 125 1.80 12.13 -17.92
N ASP A 126 2.92 12.79 -18.20
CA ASP A 126 4.04 12.34 -19.05
C ASP A 126 5.18 11.63 -18.28
N GLY A 127 4.98 11.33 -16.99
CA GLY A 127 6.01 10.79 -16.10
C GLY A 127 6.16 9.27 -16.09
N GLY A 128 5.93 8.56 -17.20
CA GLY A 128 5.86 7.09 -17.14
C GLY A 128 5.85 6.28 -18.42
N THR A 129 6.02 6.85 -19.61
CA THR A 129 6.50 6.04 -20.74
C THR A 129 8.00 6.14 -20.77
N VAL A 130 8.68 5.15 -20.20
CA VAL A 130 10.03 4.80 -20.64
C VAL A 130 9.91 4.65 -22.16
N LYS A 131 10.34 5.67 -22.92
CA LYS A 131 10.34 5.59 -24.38
C LYS A 131 11.28 4.45 -24.74
N ARG A 132 10.71 3.28 -25.09
CA ARG A 132 11.39 2.05 -25.53
C ARG A 132 12.88 2.02 -25.16
N PHE A 133 13.17 1.89 -23.87
CA PHE A 133 14.56 1.79 -23.42
C PHE A 133 15.04 0.38 -23.73
N GLU A 134 15.79 0.24 -24.80
CA GLU A 134 16.56 -0.97 -25.08
C GLU A 134 17.96 -0.79 -24.50
N LEU A 135 18.40 -1.75 -23.67
CA LEU A 135 19.74 -1.75 -23.12
C LEU A 135 20.76 -1.77 -24.27
N PRO A 136 21.66 -0.78 -24.38
CA PRO A 136 22.59 -0.71 -25.49
C PRO A 136 23.53 -1.92 -25.49
N LYS A 137 23.53 -2.68 -26.59
CA LYS A 137 24.37 -3.88 -26.79
C LYS A 137 25.77 -3.55 -27.33
N LYS A 138 26.06 -2.27 -27.58
CA LYS A 138 27.33 -1.75 -28.09
C LYS A 138 27.86 -0.70 -27.12
N HIS A 139 29.18 -0.47 -27.16
CA HIS A 139 29.79 0.64 -26.43
C HIS A 139 29.11 1.96 -26.80
N LEU A 140 28.86 2.78 -25.78
CA LEU A 140 28.23 4.09 -25.93
C LEU A 140 29.31 5.16 -25.80
N HIS A 141 29.20 6.21 -26.62
CA HIS A 141 29.93 7.44 -26.38
C HIS A 141 29.25 8.24 -25.25
N MET A 142 30.01 9.13 -24.61
CA MET A 142 29.56 9.93 -23.46
C MET A 142 28.20 10.61 -23.71
N GLU A 143 28.02 11.21 -24.88
CA GLU A 143 26.79 11.95 -25.21
C GLU A 143 25.56 11.05 -25.31
N ASP A 144 25.73 9.85 -25.88
CA ASP A 144 24.64 8.87 -25.99
C ASP A 144 24.33 8.23 -24.63
N PHE A 145 25.36 8.01 -23.80
CA PHE A 145 25.16 7.55 -22.43
C PHE A 145 24.39 8.58 -21.59
N VAL A 146 24.77 9.85 -21.67
CA VAL A 146 24.07 10.95 -20.98
C VAL A 146 22.61 11.00 -21.42
N ARG A 147 22.36 10.96 -22.73
CA ARG A 147 21.00 10.97 -23.29
C ARG A 147 20.17 9.80 -22.77
N ARG A 148 20.71 8.58 -22.78
CA ARG A 148 20.00 7.37 -22.37
C ARG A 148 19.69 7.33 -20.88
N VAL A 149 20.59 7.82 -20.03
CA VAL A 149 20.37 7.90 -18.58
C VAL A 149 19.34 8.98 -18.23
N GLN A 150 19.32 10.08 -18.99
CA GLN A 150 18.28 11.11 -18.86
C GLN A 150 16.91 10.60 -19.34
N GLU A 151 16.88 9.91 -20.48
CA GLU A 151 15.67 9.27 -21.04
C GLU A 151 15.12 8.16 -20.13
N SER A 152 15.97 7.44 -19.40
CA SER A 152 15.55 6.43 -18.42
C SER A 152 15.04 7.02 -17.11
N GLY A 153 15.20 8.33 -16.89
CA GLY A 153 14.70 9.04 -15.71
C GLY A 153 15.41 8.71 -14.40
N ILE A 154 16.56 8.01 -14.44
CA ILE A 154 17.29 7.55 -13.24
C ILE A 154 17.98 8.73 -12.53
N VAL A 155 18.58 9.64 -13.30
CA VAL A 155 19.23 10.85 -12.78
C VAL A 155 19.17 11.93 -13.86
N LYS A 156 18.93 13.18 -13.47
CA LYS A 156 18.78 14.32 -14.39
C LYS A 156 20.00 15.23 -14.45
N ASP A 157 20.87 15.18 -13.44
CA ASP A 157 22.07 16.01 -13.35
C ASP A 157 23.18 15.51 -14.29
N GLN A 158 23.54 16.33 -15.26
CA GLN A 158 24.50 15.98 -16.31
C GLN A 158 25.90 15.70 -15.76
N GLY A 159 26.37 16.48 -14.78
CA GLY A 159 27.71 16.32 -14.20
C GLY A 159 27.87 15.03 -13.40
N THR A 160 26.80 14.55 -12.77
CA THR A 160 26.77 13.24 -12.10
C THR A 160 26.78 12.10 -13.11
N ILE A 161 26.06 12.22 -14.23
CA ILE A 161 26.05 11.19 -15.28
C ILE A 161 27.41 11.07 -15.96
N GLN A 162 28.08 12.20 -16.22
CA GLN A 162 29.42 12.20 -16.83
C GLN A 162 30.46 11.53 -15.93
N ARG A 163 30.45 11.82 -14.62
CA ARG A 163 31.33 11.16 -13.65
C ARG A 163 31.07 9.66 -13.55
N LEU A 164 29.80 9.25 -13.64
CA LEU A 164 29.44 7.82 -13.68
C LEU A 164 29.99 7.16 -14.95
N PHE A 165 29.89 7.80 -16.11
CA PHE A 165 30.47 7.28 -17.35
C PHE A 165 31.99 7.13 -17.23
N GLU A 166 32.69 8.13 -16.71
CA GLU A 166 34.15 8.10 -16.49
C GLU A 166 34.56 6.97 -15.54
N ALA A 167 33.81 6.76 -14.46
CA ALA A 167 34.06 5.69 -13.50
C ALA A 167 33.80 4.28 -14.09
N LEU A 168 32.86 4.17 -15.04
CA LEU A 168 32.54 2.91 -15.72
C LEU A 168 33.44 2.63 -16.94
N THR A 169 34.17 3.64 -17.44
CA THR A 169 35.01 3.55 -18.65
C THR A 169 36.51 3.58 -18.35
N VAL A 170 36.91 3.25 -17.11
CA VAL A 170 38.31 3.20 -16.65
C VAL A 170 39.08 2.12 -17.42
N GLY A 171 39.55 2.50 -18.60
CA GLY A 171 40.10 1.62 -19.62
C GLY A 171 40.00 2.19 -21.04
N GLY A 172 40.20 3.52 -21.19
CA GLY A 172 40.56 4.22 -22.42
C GLY A 172 39.95 3.76 -23.75
N TYR A 173 38.72 4.18 -24.04
CA TYR A 173 38.31 4.49 -25.42
C TYR A 173 37.59 5.83 -25.43
N LYS A 174 38.34 6.88 -25.80
CA LYS A 174 37.79 8.15 -26.29
C LYS A 174 37.89 8.08 -27.82
N ALA A 175 36.79 7.72 -28.46
CA ALA A 175 36.59 7.92 -29.90
C ALA A 175 35.39 8.85 -30.08
#